data_AF-A0A0D2CBA4-F1
#
_entry.id   AF-A0A0D2CBA4-F1
#
_cell.length_a   1.000
_cell.length_b   1.000
_cell.length_c   1.000
_cell.angle_alpha   90.00
_cell.angle_beta   90.00
_cell.angle_gamma   90.00
#
_symmetry.space_group_name_H-M   'P 1'
#
loop_
_entity.id
_entity.type
_entity.pdbx_description
1 polymer ?
#
loop_
_entity_poly.entity_id
_entity_poly.type
_entity_poly.pdbx_seq_one_letter_code
_entity_poly.pdbx_strand_id
1 'polypeptide(L)'
;MDTRCADSEIQLDVDLMVLEYTLFQAIEAQLSVLSRGGFQDERAGPEPRRVLAIFESFLEVFKHNHPSYEQSPEFNFRLEILRVLILLLCHYSPVISTDRLTEDVSAALDSRAMSDLMARRRWLARRERDPRRGGEGFTVVEQADQGPAWDLEQQIYSAWHSRSSHHASRAPQHTRGPLLFSLLPRFMAISACFVDFTNQGPSDIWMDVACEFMLQAGLESLRLRGQNGTVECLPKLEDRFAWGYNFNLDESLNGDAPHTPPTPHHNDETAEMVNNLFRLRQDEDIGLEHPDWTQLRIDTLHEFSVAADASAQSQSRRLEHLADKYPRADFQQRLAGLVQDMWNLSCRAEVLGKPVLVEIEEGHVKSLGLEGADFDQFAARVGLTEGFDEIEDCILEKAARGPAIGREQSLKGTYEYQRERERRRQEGGIANGA
;
A
#
# COMPACT_ATOMS: atom_id res chain seq x y z
N MET A 1 27.97 21.96 -33.95
CA MET A 1 27.59 22.03 -32.53
C MET A 1 26.22 22.63 -32.49
N ASP A 2 25.21 21.83 -32.19
CA ASP A 2 23.82 22.29 -32.12
C ASP A 2 23.62 22.95 -30.75
N THR A 3 23.70 24.28 -30.70
CA THR A 3 23.55 25.08 -29.48
C THR A 3 22.10 25.50 -29.25
N ARG A 4 21.15 24.65 -29.65
CA ARG A 4 19.74 24.82 -29.30
C ARG A 4 19.53 24.31 -27.87
N CYS A 5 20.08 25.02 -26.89
CA CYS A 5 19.58 24.89 -25.52
C CYS A 5 18.14 25.40 -25.53
N ALA A 6 17.25 24.71 -24.80
CA ALA A 6 15.94 25.26 -24.51
C ALA A 6 16.12 26.62 -23.82
N ASP A 7 15.16 27.51 -24.02
CA ASP A 7 15.11 28.76 -23.28
C ASP A 7 15.22 28.44 -21.77
N SER A 8 16.07 29.17 -21.04
CA SER A 8 16.23 28.96 -19.60
C SER A 8 14.90 29.10 -18.85
N GLU A 9 13.95 29.84 -19.43
CA GLU A 9 12.60 30.03 -18.87
C GLU A 9 11.73 28.76 -18.98
N ILE A 10 11.96 27.88 -19.97
CA ILE A 10 11.14 26.67 -20.21
C ILE A 10 11.84 25.37 -19.80
N GLN A 11 13.13 25.44 -19.45
CA GLN A 11 13.94 24.25 -19.14
C GLN A 11 13.37 23.44 -17.97
N LEU A 12 12.84 24.10 -16.94
CA LEU A 12 12.22 23.43 -15.79
C LEU A 12 10.99 22.63 -16.22
N ASP A 13 10.10 23.21 -17.03
CA ASP A 13 8.87 22.55 -17.49
C ASP A 13 9.19 21.31 -18.33
N VAL A 14 10.16 21.43 -19.25
CA VAL A 14 10.62 20.30 -20.07
C VAL A 14 11.20 19.19 -19.20
N ASP A 15 12.08 19.55 -18.26
CA ASP A 15 12.69 18.57 -17.36
C ASP A 15 11.64 17.91 -16.47
N LEU A 16 10.63 18.66 -16.00
CA LEU A 16 9.54 18.12 -15.21
C LEU A 16 8.67 17.14 -16.02
N MET A 17 8.32 17.49 -17.26
CA MET A 17 7.57 16.62 -18.16
C MET A 17 8.30 15.28 -18.39
N VAL A 18 9.61 15.33 -18.62
CA VAL A 18 10.44 14.11 -18.80
C VAL A 18 10.51 13.31 -17.49
N LEU A 19 10.63 13.97 -16.34
CA LEU A 19 10.67 13.31 -15.04
C LEU A 19 9.36 12.55 -14.76
N GLU A 20 8.22 13.19 -14.96
CA GLU A 20 6.91 12.57 -14.74
C GLU A 20 6.65 11.42 -15.72
N TYR A 21 7.05 11.58 -16.98
CA TYR A 21 6.93 10.55 -17.99
C TYR A 21 7.78 9.32 -17.65
N THR A 22 9.05 9.51 -17.30
CA THR A 22 9.94 8.39 -16.96
C THR A 22 9.48 7.67 -15.69
N LEU A 23 8.93 8.40 -14.70
CA LEU A 23 8.29 7.82 -13.52
C LEU A 23 7.07 6.96 -13.90
N PHE A 24 6.19 7.48 -14.75
CA PHE A 24 5.00 6.76 -15.22
C PHE A 24 5.37 5.45 -15.93
N GLN A 25 6.32 5.51 -16.87
CA GLN A 25 6.81 4.33 -17.58
C GLN A 25 7.44 3.31 -16.62
N ALA A 26 8.17 3.77 -15.60
CA ALA A 26 8.76 2.88 -14.60
C ALA A 26 7.69 2.13 -13.78
N ILE A 27 6.61 2.82 -13.39
CA ILE A 27 5.47 2.25 -12.66
C ILE A 27 4.76 1.21 -13.52
N GLU A 28 4.38 1.55 -14.74
CA GLU A 28 3.75 0.63 -15.71
C GLU A 28 4.59 -0.62 -15.93
N ALA A 29 5.91 -0.44 -16.13
CA ALA A 29 6.82 -1.56 -16.31
C ALA A 29 6.86 -2.47 -15.07
N GLN A 30 6.92 -1.91 -13.85
CA GLN A 30 6.91 -2.73 -12.62
C GLN A 30 5.56 -3.44 -12.40
N LEU A 31 4.45 -2.75 -12.66
CA LEU A 31 3.10 -3.30 -12.56
C LEU A 31 2.88 -4.46 -13.53
N SER A 32 3.37 -4.33 -14.77
CA SER A 32 3.29 -5.40 -15.78
C SER A 32 4.01 -6.68 -15.32
N VAL A 33 5.11 -6.54 -14.58
CA VAL A 33 5.87 -7.66 -14.01
C VAL A 33 5.09 -8.32 -12.86
N LEU A 34 4.47 -7.54 -11.98
CA LEU A 34 3.64 -8.07 -10.89
C LEU A 34 2.41 -8.82 -11.41
N SER A 35 1.69 -8.23 -12.36
CA SER A 35 0.44 -8.78 -12.91
C SER A 35 0.63 -10.09 -13.67
N ARG A 36 1.84 -10.39 -14.17
CA ARG A 36 2.17 -11.66 -14.84
C ARG A 36 2.50 -12.81 -13.88
N GLY A 37 2.24 -12.65 -12.58
CA GLY A 37 2.49 -13.69 -11.57
C GLY A 37 3.94 -13.73 -11.08
N GLY A 38 4.70 -12.65 -11.30
CA GLY A 38 6.09 -12.55 -10.88
C GLY A 38 7.05 -13.45 -11.67
N PHE A 39 8.34 -13.30 -11.36
CA PHE A 39 9.57 -13.66 -12.08
C PHE A 39 9.79 -15.12 -12.53
N GLN A 40 8.77 -15.98 -12.59
CA GLN A 40 8.93 -17.30 -13.20
C GLN A 40 9.02 -17.23 -14.73
N ASP A 41 8.59 -16.12 -15.34
CA ASP A 41 8.80 -15.91 -16.76
C ASP A 41 10.19 -15.31 -16.99
N GLU A 42 11.19 -16.16 -17.31
CA GLU A 42 12.51 -15.74 -17.80
C GLU A 42 12.42 -14.82 -19.04
N ARG A 43 11.21 -14.66 -19.62
CA ARG A 43 10.89 -13.73 -20.70
C ARG A 43 10.54 -12.31 -20.24
N ALA A 44 10.48 -12.03 -18.94
CA ALA A 44 10.47 -10.66 -18.46
C ALA A 44 11.83 -10.03 -18.83
N GLY A 45 11.89 -9.45 -20.03
CA GLY A 45 13.13 -8.93 -20.61
C GLY A 45 13.77 -7.84 -19.73
N PRO A 46 14.95 -7.34 -20.12
CA PRO A 46 15.67 -6.30 -19.35
C PRO A 46 14.93 -4.95 -19.28
N GLU A 47 13.73 -4.86 -19.84
CA GLU A 47 12.98 -3.63 -20.07
C GLU A 47 12.53 -2.94 -18.78
N PRO A 48 11.91 -3.61 -17.78
CA PRO A 48 11.52 -2.95 -16.52
C PRO A 48 12.72 -2.49 -15.69
N ARG A 49 13.88 -3.14 -15.85
CA ARG A 49 15.13 -2.70 -15.21
C ARG A 49 15.70 -1.47 -15.91
N ARG A 50 15.69 -1.48 -17.25
CA ARG A 50 16.17 -0.36 -18.07
C ARG A 50 15.36 0.91 -17.81
N VAL A 51 14.03 0.82 -17.80
CA VAL A 51 13.16 1.99 -17.58
C VAL A 51 13.36 2.56 -16.19
N LEU A 52 13.49 1.72 -15.16
CA LEU A 52 13.79 2.19 -13.80
C LEU A 52 15.16 2.90 -13.74
N ALA A 53 16.20 2.33 -14.35
CA ALA A 53 17.52 2.96 -14.38
C ALA A 53 17.53 4.31 -15.12
N ILE A 54 16.72 4.44 -16.18
CA ILE A 54 16.51 5.72 -16.88
C ILE A 54 15.88 6.74 -15.93
N PHE A 55 14.80 6.36 -15.23
CA PHE A 55 14.15 7.24 -14.25
C PHE A 55 15.11 7.66 -13.13
N GLU A 56 15.85 6.72 -12.53
CA GLU A 56 16.80 7.01 -11.45
C GLU A 56 17.89 7.99 -11.91
N SER A 57 18.49 7.73 -13.08
CA SER A 57 19.51 8.61 -13.65
C SER A 57 18.95 10.00 -13.96
N PHE A 58 17.73 10.08 -14.50
CA PHE A 58 17.11 11.37 -14.80
C PHE A 58 16.72 12.13 -13.53
N LEU A 59 16.23 11.45 -12.49
CA LEU A 59 15.92 12.05 -11.19
C LEU A 59 17.16 12.67 -10.53
N GLU A 60 18.33 12.02 -10.64
CA GLU A 60 19.60 12.58 -10.14
C GLU A 60 19.99 13.86 -10.89
N VAL A 61 19.92 13.84 -12.22
CA VAL A 61 20.19 15.02 -13.06
C VAL A 61 19.20 16.14 -12.76
N PHE A 62 17.91 15.83 -12.64
CA PHE A 62 16.87 16.79 -12.31
C PHE A 62 17.15 17.48 -10.97
N LYS A 63 17.47 16.71 -9.91
CA LYS A 63 17.80 17.26 -8.59
C LYS A 63 19.05 18.14 -8.60
N HIS A 64 20.03 17.79 -9.44
CA HIS A 64 21.24 18.59 -9.61
C HIS A 64 20.94 19.94 -10.28
N ASN A 65 20.11 19.93 -11.33
CA ASN A 65 19.77 21.13 -12.10
C ASN A 65 18.75 22.02 -11.38
N HIS A 66 17.85 21.43 -10.59
CA HIS A 66 16.73 22.12 -9.94
C HIS A 66 16.69 21.87 -8.42
N PRO A 67 17.73 22.24 -7.66
CA PRO A 67 17.86 21.90 -6.24
C PRO A 67 16.82 22.58 -5.33
N SER A 68 16.21 23.67 -5.79
CA SER A 68 15.15 24.40 -5.07
C SER A 68 13.74 23.97 -5.48
N TYR A 69 13.59 22.98 -6.35
CA TYR A 69 12.28 22.52 -6.78
C TYR A 69 11.59 21.71 -5.68
N GLU A 70 10.37 22.12 -5.32
CA GLU A 70 9.50 21.38 -4.40
C GLU A 70 8.61 20.42 -5.20
N GLN A 71 8.61 19.15 -4.79
CA GLN A 71 7.86 18.10 -5.49
C GLN A 71 6.36 18.23 -5.21
N SER A 72 5.54 18.15 -6.27
CA SER A 72 4.09 18.20 -6.13
C SER A 72 3.53 16.97 -5.38
N PRO A 73 2.38 17.09 -4.69
CA PRO A 73 1.73 15.96 -4.02
C PRO A 73 1.45 14.78 -4.97
N GLU A 74 1.08 15.07 -6.21
CA GLU A 74 0.78 14.07 -7.25
C GLU A 74 2.05 13.31 -7.66
N PHE A 75 3.16 14.02 -7.85
CA PHE A 75 4.45 13.40 -8.13
C PHE A 75 4.88 12.49 -6.97
N ASN A 76 4.76 12.99 -5.73
CA ASN A 76 5.09 12.23 -4.53
C ASN A 76 4.24 10.97 -4.39
N PHE A 77 2.95 11.04 -4.68
CA PHE A 77 2.05 9.89 -4.69
C PHE A 77 2.50 8.82 -5.71
N ARG A 78 2.76 9.23 -6.97
CA ARG A 78 3.26 8.31 -8.01
C ARG A 78 4.61 7.68 -7.60
N LEU A 79 5.49 8.48 -6.98
CA LEU A 79 6.78 8.01 -6.49
C LEU A 79 6.63 6.98 -5.37
N GLU A 80 5.69 7.17 -4.43
CA GLU A 80 5.40 6.17 -3.39
C GLU A 80 4.81 4.88 -3.95
N ILE A 81 3.97 4.95 -4.99
CA ILE A 81 3.53 3.76 -5.73
C ILE A 81 4.74 3.01 -6.28
N LEU A 82 5.64 3.68 -7.01
CA LEU A 82 6.85 3.04 -7.54
C LEU A 82 7.68 2.39 -6.43
N ARG A 83 7.86 3.07 -5.29
CA ARG A 83 8.60 2.53 -4.13
C ARG A 83 7.95 1.26 -3.59
N VAL A 84 6.63 1.26 -3.41
CA VAL A 84 5.88 0.08 -2.95
C VAL A 84 6.04 -1.08 -3.93
N LEU A 85 5.92 -0.82 -5.24
CA LEU A 85 6.10 -1.84 -6.28
C LEU A 85 7.51 -2.43 -6.26
N ILE A 86 8.55 -1.61 -6.20
CA ILE A 86 9.94 -2.08 -6.14
C ILE A 86 10.16 -2.94 -4.90
N LEU A 87 9.70 -2.49 -3.73
CA LEU A 87 9.89 -3.22 -2.48
C LEU A 87 9.10 -4.54 -2.47
N LEU A 88 7.89 -4.56 -3.03
CA LEU A 88 7.11 -5.79 -3.23
C LEU A 88 7.86 -6.77 -4.14
N LEU A 89 8.39 -6.29 -5.27
CA LEU A 89 9.18 -7.10 -6.19
C LEU A 89 10.45 -7.66 -5.52
N CYS A 90 11.16 -6.87 -4.73
CA CYS A 90 12.31 -7.32 -3.94
C CYS A 90 11.90 -8.38 -2.91
N HIS A 91 10.78 -8.18 -2.22
CA HIS A 91 10.27 -9.11 -1.23
C HIS A 91 9.83 -10.46 -1.82
N TYR A 92 9.35 -10.47 -3.07
CA TYR A 92 8.92 -11.69 -3.75
C TYR A 92 10.02 -12.34 -4.61
N SER A 93 11.12 -11.64 -4.91
CA SER A 93 12.22 -12.14 -5.74
C SER A 93 13.59 -11.99 -5.07
N PRO A 94 14.21 -13.10 -4.62
CA PRO A 94 15.55 -13.07 -4.03
C PRO A 94 16.63 -12.61 -5.02
N VAL A 95 16.41 -12.86 -6.32
CA VAL A 95 17.32 -12.49 -7.42
C VAL A 95 17.41 -10.97 -7.56
N ILE A 96 16.34 -10.25 -7.23
CA ILE A 96 16.30 -8.79 -7.36
C ILE A 96 16.83 -8.12 -6.10
N SER A 97 16.52 -8.69 -4.94
CA SER A 97 17.04 -8.21 -3.66
C SER A 97 18.56 -8.24 -3.57
N THR A 98 19.24 -9.12 -4.30
CA THR A 98 20.71 -9.23 -4.29
C THR A 98 21.42 -8.24 -5.22
N ASP A 99 20.74 -7.79 -6.26
CA ASP A 99 21.31 -6.95 -7.32
C ASP A 99 20.96 -5.45 -7.12
N ARG A 100 19.82 -5.16 -6.45
CA ARG A 100 19.29 -3.79 -6.33
C ARG A 100 19.57 -3.05 -5.03
N LEU A 101 19.78 -3.76 -3.92
CA LEU A 101 19.92 -3.10 -2.62
C LEU A 101 21.39 -2.79 -2.36
N THR A 102 21.80 -1.54 -2.58
CA THR A 102 23.05 -1.03 -2.05
C THR A 102 22.99 -1.02 -0.51
N GLU A 103 24.15 -1.07 0.15
CA GLU A 103 24.22 -1.04 1.63
C GLU A 103 23.51 0.21 2.20
N ASP A 104 23.64 1.35 1.53
CA ASP A 104 22.98 2.60 1.93
C ASP A 104 21.45 2.52 1.85
N VAL A 105 20.90 1.91 0.79
CA VAL A 105 19.45 1.72 0.65
C VAL A 105 18.94 0.73 1.70
N SER A 106 19.69 -0.33 1.99
CA SER A 106 19.34 -1.27 3.06
C SER A 106 19.30 -0.57 4.42
N ALA A 107 20.30 0.24 4.75
CA ALA A 107 20.35 0.99 6.01
C ALA A 107 19.19 2.00 6.12
N ALA A 108 18.84 2.67 5.02
CA ALA A 108 17.70 3.58 4.97
C ALA A 108 16.36 2.85 5.18
N LEU A 109 16.20 1.65 4.58
CA LEU A 109 15.02 0.81 4.78
C LEU A 109 14.92 0.30 6.22
N ASP A 110 16.02 -0.09 6.84
CA ASP A 110 16.05 -0.54 8.23
C ASP A 110 15.70 0.60 9.19
N SER A 111 16.29 1.78 8.99
CA SER A 111 15.96 2.99 9.75
C SER A 111 14.46 3.33 9.65
N ARG A 112 13.90 3.26 8.44
CA ARG A 112 12.47 3.51 8.22
C ARG A 112 11.59 2.44 8.88
N ALA A 113 11.93 1.16 8.73
CA ALA A 113 11.20 0.06 9.35
C ALA A 113 11.18 0.19 10.88
N MET A 114 12.28 0.66 11.49
CA MET A 114 12.33 0.96 12.91
C MET A 114 11.42 2.14 13.28
N SER A 115 11.43 3.22 12.50
CA SER A 115 10.52 4.36 12.70
C SER A 115 9.05 3.94 12.65
N ASP A 116 8.68 3.13 11.65
CA ASP A 116 7.32 2.64 11.47
C ASP A 116 6.90 1.73 12.64
N LEU A 117 7.81 0.86 13.11
CA LEU A 117 7.60 0.06 14.32
C LEU A 117 7.33 0.93 15.54
N MET A 118 8.14 1.95 15.77
CA MET A 118 7.95 2.88 16.89
C MET A 118 6.65 3.68 16.76
N ALA A 119 6.21 3.99 15.54
CA ALA A 119 4.90 4.61 15.32
C ALA A 119 3.75 3.66 15.72
N ARG A 120 3.82 2.38 15.37
CA ARG A 120 2.80 1.38 15.74
C ARG A 120 2.73 1.14 17.24
N ARG A 121 3.88 1.06 17.92
CA ARG A 121 3.93 0.95 19.39
C ARG A 121 3.36 2.18 20.08
N ARG A 122 3.62 3.39 19.56
CA ARG A 122 2.99 4.62 20.05
C ARG A 122 1.48 4.59 19.86
N TRP A 123 0.99 4.11 18.72
CA TRP A 123 -0.44 3.95 18.47
C TRP A 123 -1.08 2.99 19.48
N LEU A 124 -0.48 1.82 19.74
CA LEU A 124 -0.95 0.86 20.75
C LEU A 124 -1.02 1.49 22.15
N ALA A 125 0.06 2.16 22.57
CA ALA A 125 0.12 2.83 23.86
C ALA A 125 -0.91 3.98 24.00
N ARG A 126 -1.32 4.61 22.89
CA ARG A 126 -2.41 5.60 22.90
C ARG A 126 -3.77 4.91 23.03
N ARG A 127 -4.01 3.83 22.27
CA ARG A 127 -5.27 3.05 22.34
C ARG A 127 -5.50 2.47 23.74
N GLU A 128 -4.44 2.12 24.46
CA GLU A 128 -4.51 1.64 25.85
C GLU A 128 -4.92 2.73 26.86
N ARG A 129 -4.57 3.98 26.61
CA ARG A 129 -4.84 5.13 27.50
C ARG A 129 -6.23 5.73 27.32
N ASP A 130 -6.97 5.33 26.28
CA ASP A 130 -8.24 5.96 25.93
C ASP A 130 -9.25 5.88 27.10
N PRO A 131 -9.66 7.02 27.68
CA PRO A 131 -10.53 7.08 28.85
C PRO A 131 -11.97 6.63 28.57
N ARG A 132 -12.36 6.43 27.29
CA ARG A 132 -13.65 5.79 26.95
C ARG A 132 -13.81 4.39 27.53
N ARG A 133 -12.73 3.79 28.07
CA ARG A 133 -12.73 2.54 28.84
C ARG A 133 -13.26 2.65 30.27
N GLY A 134 -13.52 3.86 30.80
CA GLY A 134 -13.82 4.02 32.23
C GLY A 134 -14.79 5.15 32.64
N GLY A 135 -15.50 5.80 31.71
CA GLY A 135 -16.33 6.99 32.02
C GLY A 135 -17.81 6.86 31.63
N GLU A 136 -18.69 7.09 32.61
CA GLU A 136 -20.17 6.98 32.67
C GLU A 136 -20.99 7.87 31.70
N GLY A 137 -20.44 8.29 30.55
CA GLY A 137 -21.04 9.34 29.72
C GLY A 137 -21.61 8.94 28.35
N PHE A 138 -21.25 7.76 27.83
CA PHE A 138 -21.76 7.29 26.53
C PHE A 138 -22.94 6.33 26.71
N THR A 139 -23.84 6.30 25.73
CA THR A 139 -25.02 5.43 25.78
C THR A 139 -24.59 3.96 25.96
N VAL A 140 -25.21 3.29 26.93
CA VAL A 140 -24.87 1.96 27.45
C VAL A 140 -24.84 0.85 26.38
N VAL A 141 -25.39 1.11 25.20
CA VAL A 141 -25.58 0.10 24.15
C VAL A 141 -24.32 -0.18 23.34
N GLU A 142 -23.43 0.80 23.11
CA GLU A 142 -22.23 0.62 22.27
C GLU A 142 -20.94 0.29 23.06
N GLN A 143 -20.88 0.68 24.34
CA GLN A 143 -19.73 0.34 25.21
C GLN A 143 -19.67 -1.16 25.57
N ALA A 144 -20.80 -1.87 25.51
CA ALA A 144 -20.86 -3.28 25.89
C ALA A 144 -20.11 -4.20 24.91
N ASP A 145 -19.92 -3.79 23.64
CA ASP A 145 -19.36 -4.65 22.59
C ASP A 145 -17.84 -4.50 22.39
N GLN A 146 -17.26 -3.36 22.75
CA GLN A 146 -15.82 -3.10 22.54
C GLN A 146 -14.90 -3.68 23.65
N GLY A 147 -15.40 -3.79 24.88
CA GLY A 147 -14.63 -4.38 26.00
C GLY A 147 -14.20 -5.83 25.75
N PRO A 148 -15.13 -6.73 25.35
CA PRO A 148 -14.81 -8.12 25.04
C PRO A 148 -13.77 -8.30 23.93
N ALA A 149 -13.82 -7.44 22.89
CA ALA A 149 -12.89 -7.48 21.77
C ALA A 149 -11.44 -7.24 22.21
N TRP A 150 -11.21 -6.24 23.06
CA TRP A 150 -9.86 -5.93 23.54
C TRP A 150 -9.27 -7.05 24.40
N ASP A 151 -10.06 -7.62 25.31
CA ASP A 151 -9.61 -8.72 26.17
C ASP A 151 -9.22 -9.94 25.33
N LEU A 152 -9.99 -10.22 24.27
CA LEU A 152 -9.66 -11.24 23.29
C LEU A 152 -8.34 -10.94 22.56
N GLU A 153 -8.11 -9.70 22.09
CA GLU A 153 -6.84 -9.34 21.46
C GLU A 153 -5.65 -9.60 22.41
N GLN A 154 -5.75 -9.17 23.67
CA GLN A 154 -4.70 -9.35 24.68
C GLN A 154 -4.48 -10.82 25.02
N GLN A 155 -5.54 -11.62 25.07
CA GLN A 155 -5.44 -13.06 25.24
C GLN A 155 -4.66 -13.71 24.08
N ILE A 156 -4.98 -13.34 22.83
CA ILE A 156 -4.27 -13.83 21.64
C ILE A 156 -2.81 -13.39 21.71
N TYR A 157 -2.53 -12.11 21.93
CA TYR A 157 -1.15 -11.61 21.99
C TYR A 157 -0.35 -12.31 23.08
N SER A 158 -0.86 -12.41 24.31
CA SER A 158 -0.15 -13.05 25.42
C SER A 158 0.18 -14.52 25.13
N ALA A 159 -0.73 -15.27 24.50
CA ALA A 159 -0.50 -16.67 24.12
C ALA A 159 0.70 -16.85 23.16
N TRP A 160 0.99 -15.85 22.32
CA TRP A 160 2.17 -15.83 21.44
C TRP A 160 3.43 -15.26 22.08
N HIS A 161 3.32 -14.55 23.21
CA HIS A 161 4.46 -13.99 23.94
C HIS A 161 5.06 -14.96 24.98
N SER A 162 4.23 -15.80 25.62
CA SER A 162 4.60 -16.52 26.85
C SER A 162 5.68 -17.61 26.75
N ARG A 163 6.17 -17.98 25.55
CA ARG A 163 7.06 -19.15 25.39
C ARG A 163 8.20 -18.99 24.38
N SER A 164 8.91 -17.87 24.40
CA SER A 164 10.22 -17.77 23.75
C SER A 164 11.27 -18.59 24.54
N SER A 165 11.15 -19.92 24.52
CA SER A 165 12.09 -20.86 25.14
C SER A 165 13.39 -20.91 24.35
N HIS A 166 14.51 -20.78 25.05
CA HIS A 166 15.90 -20.64 24.57
C HIS A 166 16.50 -21.86 23.85
N HIS A 167 15.70 -22.67 23.15
CA HIS A 167 16.25 -23.75 22.33
C HIS A 167 16.70 -23.20 20.97
N ALA A 168 17.91 -22.64 20.95
CA ALA A 168 18.59 -22.22 19.74
C ALA A 168 18.89 -23.43 18.84
N SER A 169 17.95 -23.79 17.98
CA SER A 169 18.26 -24.56 16.77
C SER A 169 18.80 -23.58 15.75
N ARG A 170 20.10 -23.67 15.45
CA ARG A 170 20.80 -22.69 14.60
C ARG A 170 20.54 -22.96 13.12
N ALA A 171 20.30 -21.84 12.43
CA ALA A 171 20.12 -21.57 10.99
C ALA A 171 18.68 -21.77 10.47
N PRO A 172 18.10 -20.69 9.91
CA PRO A 172 18.26 -20.51 8.47
C PRO A 172 18.66 -19.10 8.03
N GLN A 173 19.11 -19.07 6.79
CA GLN A 173 19.78 -17.98 6.08
C GLN A 173 18.91 -16.74 5.93
N HIS A 174 19.59 -15.58 5.94
CA HIS A 174 19.12 -14.24 5.64
C HIS A 174 17.85 -14.19 4.78
N THR A 175 16.75 -13.66 5.32
CA THR A 175 15.73 -13.01 4.51
C THR A 175 16.41 -11.86 3.76
N ARG A 176 16.87 -12.14 2.54
CA ARG A 176 17.40 -11.14 1.62
C ARG A 176 16.21 -10.37 1.04
N GLY A 177 15.74 -9.36 1.77
CA GLY A 177 14.66 -8.48 1.31
C GLY A 177 13.91 -7.80 2.46
N PRO A 178 13.12 -6.76 2.15
CA PRO A 178 12.28 -6.09 3.14
C PRO A 178 11.21 -7.04 3.68
N LEU A 179 10.85 -6.88 4.94
CA LEU A 179 9.75 -7.62 5.58
C LEU A 179 8.40 -7.09 5.09
N LEU A 180 7.35 -7.93 5.08
CA LEU A 180 5.98 -7.48 4.83
C LEU A 180 5.56 -6.37 5.80
N PHE A 181 6.08 -6.41 7.03
CA PHE A 181 5.81 -5.35 7.99
C PHE A 181 6.33 -3.98 7.55
N SER A 182 7.46 -3.86 6.85
CA SER A 182 7.95 -2.56 6.38
C SER A 182 7.21 -2.07 5.13
N LEU A 183 6.52 -2.97 4.44
CA LEU A 183 5.65 -2.65 3.30
C LEU A 183 4.25 -2.19 3.73
N LEU A 184 3.71 -2.77 4.80
CA LEU A 184 2.35 -2.51 5.27
C LEU A 184 2.09 -1.02 5.57
N PRO A 185 2.94 -0.27 6.30
CA PRO A 185 2.75 1.16 6.51
C PRO A 185 2.73 1.98 5.21
N ARG A 186 3.54 1.57 4.22
CA ARG A 186 3.57 2.24 2.92
C ARG A 186 2.29 1.98 2.14
N PHE A 187 1.81 0.74 2.14
CA PHE A 187 0.52 0.38 1.57
C PHE A 187 -0.62 1.21 2.19
N MET A 188 -0.64 1.35 3.52
CA MET A 188 -1.63 2.18 4.22
C MET A 188 -1.50 3.65 3.82
N ALA A 189 -0.28 4.19 3.75
CA ALA A 189 -0.05 5.57 3.36
C ALA A 189 -0.51 5.88 1.92
N ILE A 190 -0.15 5.04 0.94
CA ILE A 190 -0.61 5.24 -0.46
C ILE A 190 -2.13 5.10 -0.57
N SER A 191 -2.74 4.20 0.22
CA SER A 191 -4.18 4.04 0.26
C SER A 191 -4.86 5.28 0.82
N ALA A 192 -4.28 5.90 1.85
CA ALA A 192 -4.78 7.12 2.45
C ALA A 192 -4.74 8.29 1.46
N CYS A 193 -3.61 8.50 0.79
CA CYS A 193 -3.49 9.50 -0.27
C CYS A 193 -4.52 9.26 -1.38
N PHE A 194 -4.71 8.01 -1.81
CA PHE A 194 -5.67 7.67 -2.87
C PHE A 194 -7.13 7.96 -2.46
N VAL A 195 -7.50 7.63 -1.23
CA VAL A 195 -8.82 7.92 -0.64
C VAL A 195 -9.05 9.43 -0.52
N ASP A 196 -8.00 10.19 -0.24
CA ASP A 196 -8.04 11.65 -0.22
C ASP A 196 -8.29 12.22 -1.63
N PHE A 197 -7.50 11.82 -2.64
CA PHE A 197 -7.67 12.28 -4.02
C PHE A 197 -9.02 11.93 -4.64
N THR A 198 -9.56 10.74 -4.33
CA THR A 198 -10.84 10.28 -4.89
C THR A 198 -12.04 10.75 -4.09
N ASN A 199 -11.80 11.25 -2.88
CA ASN A 199 -12.81 11.50 -1.85
C ASN A 199 -13.78 10.30 -1.66
N GLN A 200 -13.29 9.08 -1.88
CA GLN A 200 -14.03 7.85 -1.68
C GLN A 200 -13.45 7.10 -0.47
N GLY A 201 -14.31 6.61 0.42
CA GLY A 201 -13.86 5.78 1.53
C GLY A 201 -13.22 4.46 1.07
N PRO A 202 -12.52 3.74 1.96
CA PRO A 202 -11.98 2.42 1.63
C PRO A 202 -13.10 1.46 1.19
N SER A 203 -12.84 0.67 0.15
CA SER A 203 -13.77 -0.37 -0.30
C SER A 203 -13.62 -1.66 0.52
N ASP A 204 -14.63 -2.53 0.47
CA ASP A 204 -14.56 -3.85 1.11
C ASP A 204 -13.38 -4.69 0.62
N ILE A 205 -13.10 -4.60 -0.69
CA ILE A 205 -11.96 -5.29 -1.31
C ILE A 205 -10.65 -4.80 -0.69
N TRP A 206 -10.52 -3.48 -0.51
CA TRP A 206 -9.36 -2.90 0.15
C TRP A 206 -9.25 -3.38 1.60
N MET A 207 -10.35 -3.38 2.37
CA MET A 207 -10.36 -3.83 3.77
C MET A 207 -9.92 -5.31 3.89
N ASP A 208 -10.45 -6.17 3.01
CA ASP A 208 -10.06 -7.58 2.94
C ASP A 208 -8.55 -7.75 2.64
N VAL A 209 -8.02 -7.03 1.64
CA VAL A 209 -6.59 -7.12 1.30
C VAL A 209 -5.71 -6.55 2.42
N ALA A 210 -6.11 -5.45 3.05
CA ALA A 210 -5.40 -4.84 4.16
C ALA A 210 -5.33 -5.79 5.37
N CYS A 211 -6.43 -6.45 5.70
CA CYS A 211 -6.45 -7.47 6.76
C CYS A 211 -5.62 -8.70 6.41
N GLU A 212 -5.71 -9.20 5.18
CA GLU A 212 -4.86 -10.30 4.73
C GLU A 212 -3.37 -9.91 4.75
N PHE A 213 -3.03 -8.65 4.45
CA PHE A 213 -1.66 -8.13 4.59
C PHE A 213 -1.19 -8.20 6.06
N MET A 214 -2.00 -7.72 7.00
CA MET A 214 -1.69 -7.81 8.44
C MET A 214 -1.47 -9.27 8.88
N LEU A 215 -2.30 -10.19 8.39
CA LEU A 215 -2.17 -11.63 8.65
C LEU A 215 -0.86 -12.19 8.08
N GLN A 216 -0.53 -11.91 6.83
CA GLN A 216 0.70 -12.39 6.19
C GLN A 216 1.95 -11.82 6.87
N ALA A 217 1.94 -10.54 7.24
CA ALA A 217 3.01 -9.91 8.01
C ALA A 217 3.13 -10.51 9.42
N GLY A 218 2.01 -10.90 10.03
CA GLY A 218 1.96 -11.62 11.30
C GLY A 218 2.60 -13.01 11.20
N LEU A 219 2.21 -13.80 10.19
CA LEU A 219 2.79 -15.12 9.91
C LEU A 219 4.30 -15.04 9.68
N GLU A 220 4.76 -14.09 8.87
CA GLU A 220 6.18 -13.87 8.61
C GLU A 220 6.93 -13.58 9.93
N SER A 221 6.41 -12.67 10.75
CA SER A 221 7.07 -12.23 11.97
C SER A 221 7.15 -13.33 13.03
N LEU A 222 6.07 -14.11 13.20
CA LEU A 222 6.04 -15.24 14.14
C LEU A 222 7.00 -16.36 13.70
N ARG A 223 7.11 -16.63 12.40
CA ARG A 223 8.09 -17.59 11.86
C ARG A 223 9.53 -17.13 12.08
N LEU A 224 9.83 -15.86 11.81
CA LEU A 224 11.17 -15.30 12.02
C LEU A 224 11.58 -15.29 13.48
N ARG A 225 10.64 -14.98 14.39
CA ARG A 225 10.90 -15.01 15.84
C ARG A 225 11.16 -16.42 16.35
N GLY A 226 10.55 -17.45 15.77
CA GLY A 226 10.86 -18.84 16.08
C GLY A 226 12.29 -19.26 15.67
N GLN A 227 12.91 -18.52 14.75
CA GLN A 227 14.24 -18.83 14.18
C GLN A 227 15.36 -17.96 14.80
N ASN A 228 15.06 -16.72 15.17
CA ASN A 228 16.04 -15.73 15.62
C ASN A 228 15.91 -15.43 17.12
N GLY A 229 16.99 -15.63 17.88
CA GLY A 229 17.02 -15.41 19.34
C GLY A 229 17.05 -13.95 19.79
N THR A 230 17.28 -12.99 18.89
CA THR A 230 17.23 -11.54 19.19
C THR A 230 15.84 -10.98 18.91
N VAL A 231 15.00 -11.01 19.94
CA VAL A 231 13.54 -10.81 19.84
C VAL A 231 13.11 -9.33 19.86
N GLU A 232 13.92 -8.42 20.42
CA GLU A 232 13.47 -7.07 20.79
C GLU A 232 13.20 -6.13 19.61
N CYS A 233 14.01 -6.21 18.55
CA CYS A 233 13.87 -5.37 17.36
C CYS A 233 12.90 -5.94 16.32
N LEU A 234 12.47 -7.20 16.47
CA LEU A 234 11.54 -7.81 15.53
C LEU A 234 10.11 -7.45 15.89
N PRO A 235 9.29 -7.10 14.90
CA PRO A 235 8.03 -6.49 15.23
C PRO A 235 7.01 -7.60 15.56
N LYS A 236 6.25 -7.39 16.64
CA LYS A 236 5.38 -8.38 17.31
C LYS A 236 4.03 -8.50 16.60
N LEU A 237 3.23 -9.52 16.93
CA LEU A 237 1.88 -9.68 16.38
C LEU A 237 1.01 -8.43 16.60
N GLU A 238 0.99 -7.88 17.82
CA GLU A 238 0.29 -6.62 18.16
C GLU A 238 0.69 -5.44 17.27
N ASP A 239 1.97 -5.34 16.88
CA ASP A 239 2.46 -4.27 16.03
C ASP A 239 1.87 -4.34 14.60
N ARG A 240 1.41 -5.52 14.12
CA ARG A 240 0.81 -5.69 12.78
C ARG A 240 -0.64 -5.30 12.75
N PHE A 241 -1.36 -5.49 13.85
CA PHE A 241 -2.78 -5.19 13.99
C PHE A 241 -3.02 -3.81 14.62
N ALA A 242 -1.95 -3.02 14.81
CA ALA A 242 -1.97 -1.65 15.32
C ALA A 242 -2.43 -0.61 14.28
N TRP A 243 -3.61 -0.84 13.70
CA TRP A 243 -4.21 -0.03 12.64
C TRP A 243 -5.67 0.20 12.92
N GLY A 244 -6.07 1.46 12.99
CA GLY A 244 -7.42 1.84 13.34
C GLY A 244 -7.55 3.32 13.62
N TYR A 245 -8.79 3.78 13.75
CA TYR A 245 -9.07 5.18 14.03
C TYR A 245 -8.76 5.48 15.50
N ASN A 246 -8.03 6.58 15.73
CA ASN A 246 -7.74 7.10 17.05
C ASN A 246 -8.26 8.53 17.14
N PHE A 247 -9.36 8.72 17.85
CA PHE A 247 -10.02 10.02 18.04
C PHE A 247 -9.09 11.06 18.70
N ASN A 248 -8.18 10.62 19.59
CA ASN A 248 -7.28 11.52 20.31
C ASN A 248 -6.14 12.08 19.45
N LEU A 249 -5.97 11.63 18.19
CA LEU A 249 -5.08 12.32 17.25
C LEU A 249 -5.62 13.71 16.91
N ASP A 250 -6.93 13.84 16.73
CA ASP A 250 -7.57 15.09 16.27
C ASP A 250 -7.57 16.15 17.37
N GLU A 251 -7.68 15.78 18.65
CA GLU A 251 -7.63 16.72 19.78
C GLU A 251 -6.21 17.20 20.09
N SER A 252 -5.20 16.34 19.91
CA SER A 252 -3.77 16.67 20.11
C SER A 252 -3.29 17.78 19.16
N LEU A 253 -3.93 17.94 18.01
CA LEU A 253 -3.58 18.96 17.00
C LEU A 253 -4.30 20.30 17.27
N ASN A 254 -5.39 20.30 18.04
CA ASN A 254 -6.32 21.42 18.13
C ASN A 254 -6.33 22.21 19.45
N GLY A 255 -5.60 21.83 20.51
CA GLY A 255 -5.59 22.68 21.72
C GLY A 255 -4.67 22.30 22.89
N ASP A 256 -3.82 23.24 23.28
CA ASP A 256 -3.39 23.52 24.67
C ASP A 256 -2.69 22.45 25.52
N ALA A 257 -1.88 21.56 24.93
CA ALA A 257 -0.93 20.77 25.72
C ALA A 257 0.31 21.61 26.11
N PRO A 258 0.59 21.85 27.41
CA PRO A 258 1.75 22.62 27.83
C PRO A 258 3.05 21.82 27.63
N HIS A 259 4.00 22.39 26.89
CA HIS A 259 5.43 22.05 26.89
C HIS A 259 5.88 20.70 26.32
N THR A 260 5.38 20.30 25.15
CA THR A 260 6.14 19.32 24.32
C THR A 260 6.80 20.08 23.17
N PRO A 261 8.14 20.02 22.99
CA PRO A 261 8.80 20.71 21.90
C PRO A 261 8.26 20.20 20.55
N PRO A 262 8.01 21.10 19.58
CA PRO A 262 7.49 20.73 18.27
C PRO A 262 8.48 19.76 17.61
N THR A 263 8.00 18.55 17.33
CA THR A 263 8.74 17.63 16.46
C THR A 263 8.41 17.98 15.01
N PRO A 264 9.37 17.88 14.08
CA PRO A 264 9.25 18.43 12.74
C PRO A 264 8.03 17.86 11.97
N HIS A 265 7.25 18.79 11.41
CA HIS A 265 5.84 18.67 11.03
C HIS A 265 5.51 17.85 9.77
N HIS A 266 6.47 17.30 9.01
CA HIS A 266 6.16 16.64 7.72
C HIS A 266 5.59 15.21 7.80
N ASN A 267 5.68 14.54 8.96
CA ASN A 267 5.10 13.19 9.12
C ASN A 267 3.66 13.21 9.63
N ASP A 268 3.10 14.37 9.95
CA ASP A 268 1.82 14.47 10.66
C ASP A 268 0.63 14.35 9.70
N GLU A 269 0.68 15.04 8.55
CA GLU A 269 -0.39 15.01 7.54
C GLU A 269 -0.64 13.58 7.01
N THR A 270 0.42 12.82 6.70
CA THR A 270 0.26 11.42 6.28
C THR A 270 -0.29 10.55 7.41
N ALA A 271 0.06 10.82 8.66
CA ALA A 271 -0.46 10.07 9.80
C ALA A 271 -1.96 10.36 10.01
N GLU A 272 -2.38 11.61 9.80
CA GLU A 272 -3.77 12.04 9.84
C GLU A 272 -4.59 11.41 8.69
N MET A 273 -4.09 11.48 7.45
CA MET A 273 -4.72 10.81 6.30
C MET A 273 -4.90 9.30 6.57
N VAL A 274 -3.87 8.63 7.10
CA VAL A 274 -3.95 7.21 7.45
C VAL A 274 -4.92 6.96 8.61
N ASN A 275 -5.03 7.86 9.59
CA ASN A 275 -6.03 7.74 10.65
C ASN A 275 -7.44 7.84 10.05
N ASN A 276 -7.65 8.80 9.14
CA ASN A 276 -8.92 9.07 8.47
C ASN A 276 -9.38 7.96 7.52
N LEU A 277 -8.49 7.05 7.08
CA LEU A 277 -8.89 5.83 6.39
C LEU A 277 -9.88 4.99 7.19
N PHE A 278 -9.72 4.96 8.51
CA PHE A 278 -10.51 4.10 9.38
C PHE A 278 -11.71 4.81 9.99
N ARG A 279 -11.94 6.07 9.63
CA ARG A 279 -13.04 6.88 10.16
C ARG A 279 -14.34 6.59 9.42
N LEU A 280 -15.43 6.43 10.16
CA LEU A 280 -16.77 6.36 9.59
C LEU A 280 -17.15 7.72 8.96
N ARG A 281 -17.33 7.75 7.64
CA ARG A 281 -17.75 8.94 6.89
C ARG A 281 -19.28 9.06 6.89
N GLN A 282 -19.87 9.48 8.00
CA GLN A 282 -21.29 9.87 8.07
C GLN A 282 -21.41 11.29 8.62
N ASP A 283 -22.28 12.11 8.02
CA ASP A 283 -22.36 13.57 8.23
C ASP A 283 -22.66 14.01 9.67
N GLU A 284 -23.16 13.11 10.53
CA GLU A 284 -23.55 13.45 11.91
C GLU A 284 -22.81 12.64 12.99
N ASP A 285 -21.92 11.71 12.62
CA ASP A 285 -21.32 10.79 13.58
C ASP A 285 -19.97 11.25 14.13
N ILE A 286 -19.84 11.19 15.46
CA ILE A 286 -18.71 11.67 16.24
C ILE A 286 -17.50 10.75 16.03
N GLY A 287 -16.74 10.96 14.95
CA GLY A 287 -15.40 10.41 14.74
C GLY A 287 -15.25 8.96 15.25
N LEU A 288 -16.09 8.05 14.78
CA LEU A 288 -16.03 6.65 15.16
C LEU A 288 -15.16 5.87 14.18
N GLU A 289 -14.54 4.79 14.68
CA GLU A 289 -13.89 3.80 13.82
C GLU A 289 -14.96 3.09 12.97
N HIS A 290 -14.67 2.82 11.71
CA HIS A 290 -15.56 2.11 10.81
C HIS A 290 -15.85 0.70 11.36
N PRO A 291 -17.10 0.34 11.68
CA PRO A 291 -17.41 -0.91 12.38
C PRO A 291 -16.99 -2.15 11.59
N ASP A 292 -17.18 -2.15 10.26
CA ASP A 292 -16.76 -3.28 9.42
C ASP A 292 -15.23 -3.47 9.41
N TRP A 293 -14.46 -2.38 9.51
CA TRP A 293 -13.01 -2.47 9.64
C TRP A 293 -12.62 -3.10 10.98
N THR A 294 -13.21 -2.61 12.08
CA THR A 294 -12.95 -3.14 13.42
C THR A 294 -13.28 -4.63 13.48
N GLN A 295 -14.45 -5.03 12.99
CA GLN A 295 -14.89 -6.42 12.97
C GLN A 295 -13.95 -7.29 12.12
N LEU A 296 -13.65 -6.88 10.88
CA LEU A 296 -12.79 -7.64 9.99
C LEU A 296 -11.36 -7.78 10.53
N ARG A 297 -10.83 -6.74 11.16
CA ARG A 297 -9.53 -6.76 11.84
C ARG A 297 -9.52 -7.77 12.98
N ILE A 298 -10.56 -7.79 13.82
CA ILE A 298 -10.69 -8.72 14.95
C ILE A 298 -10.85 -10.16 14.46
N ASP A 299 -11.72 -10.40 13.47
CA ASP A 299 -11.92 -11.71 12.87
C ASP A 299 -10.62 -12.27 12.29
N THR A 300 -9.85 -11.41 11.63
CA THR A 300 -8.55 -11.77 11.07
C THR A 300 -7.53 -12.06 12.18
N LEU A 301 -7.52 -11.28 13.27
CA LEU A 301 -6.65 -11.55 14.41
C LEU A 301 -7.04 -12.86 15.13
N HIS A 302 -8.32 -13.19 15.18
CA HIS A 302 -8.84 -14.42 15.79
C HIS A 302 -8.32 -15.69 15.07
N GLU A 303 -7.87 -15.57 13.82
CA GLU A 303 -7.14 -16.65 13.15
C GLU A 303 -5.84 -17.02 13.88
N PHE A 304 -5.28 -16.15 14.71
CA PHE A 304 -4.12 -16.46 15.54
C PHE A 304 -4.48 -17.07 16.90
N SER A 305 -5.76 -17.30 17.20
CA SER A 305 -6.17 -17.90 18.48
C SER A 305 -5.53 -19.27 18.71
N VAL A 306 -4.86 -19.40 19.85
CA VAL A 306 -4.29 -20.65 20.37
C VAL A 306 -4.55 -20.71 21.88
N ALA A 307 -4.58 -21.91 22.44
CA ALA A 307 -4.71 -22.07 23.89
C ALA A 307 -3.52 -21.38 24.60
N ALA A 308 -3.77 -20.75 25.75
CA ALA A 308 -2.73 -20.02 26.49
C ALA A 308 -1.56 -20.92 26.93
N ASP A 309 -1.82 -22.22 27.11
CA ASP A 309 -0.86 -23.25 27.46
C ASP A 309 -0.35 -24.07 26.25
N ALA A 310 -0.69 -23.65 25.02
CA ALA A 310 -0.32 -24.34 23.79
C ALA A 310 1.19 -24.60 23.74
N SER A 311 1.56 -25.82 23.35
CA SER A 311 2.96 -26.19 23.14
C SER A 311 3.52 -25.48 21.90
N ALA A 312 4.86 -25.34 21.82
CA ALA A 312 5.53 -24.81 20.63
C ALA A 312 5.14 -25.58 19.35
N GLN A 313 4.95 -26.90 19.46
CA GLN A 313 4.49 -27.73 18.34
C GLN A 313 3.06 -27.37 17.91
N SER A 314 2.16 -27.09 18.86
CA SER A 314 0.79 -26.65 18.55
C SER A 314 0.79 -25.28 17.87
N GLN A 315 1.64 -24.36 18.32
CA GLN A 315 1.84 -23.05 17.69
C GLN A 315 2.39 -23.20 16.26
N SER A 316 3.42 -24.04 16.04
CA SER A 316 3.94 -24.32 14.70
C SER A 316 2.89 -24.90 13.77
N ARG A 317 2.10 -25.89 14.22
CA ARG A 317 0.98 -26.45 13.45
C ARG A 317 -0.07 -25.41 13.11
N ARG A 318 -0.36 -24.47 14.02
CA ARG A 318 -1.27 -23.35 13.73
C ARG A 318 -0.70 -22.46 12.63
N LEU A 319 0.58 -22.11 12.67
CA LEU A 319 1.24 -21.30 11.64
C LEU A 319 1.33 -22.01 10.28
N GLU A 320 1.47 -23.33 10.26
CA GLU A 320 1.39 -24.15 9.04
C GLU A 320 -0.02 -24.14 8.47
N HIS A 321 -1.03 -24.42 9.30
CA HIS A 321 -2.43 -24.38 8.87
C HIS A 321 -2.85 -23.01 8.31
N LEU A 322 -2.40 -21.91 8.95
CA LEU A 322 -2.65 -20.57 8.43
C LEU A 322 -1.91 -20.30 7.11
N ALA A 323 -0.72 -20.88 6.90
CA ALA A 323 -0.02 -20.82 5.61
C ALA A 323 -0.85 -21.46 4.49
N ASP A 324 -1.44 -22.61 4.79
CA ASP A 324 -2.22 -23.39 3.84
C ASP A 324 -3.57 -22.73 3.56
N LYS A 325 -4.20 -22.17 4.60
CA LYS A 325 -5.50 -21.47 4.50
C LYS A 325 -5.39 -20.12 3.78
N TYR A 326 -4.27 -19.43 3.94
CA TYR A 326 -4.00 -18.14 3.31
C TYR A 326 -2.73 -18.23 2.47
N PRO A 327 -2.79 -18.82 1.26
CA PRO A 327 -1.64 -18.97 0.40
C PRO A 327 -1.05 -17.60 0.05
N ARG A 328 0.27 -17.46 0.24
CA ARG A 328 0.98 -16.20 -0.03
C ARG A 328 0.86 -15.75 -1.49
N ALA A 329 0.75 -16.69 -2.43
CA ALA A 329 0.60 -16.41 -3.86
C ALA A 329 -0.74 -15.73 -4.18
N ASP A 330 -1.82 -16.16 -3.52
CA ASP A 330 -3.15 -15.58 -3.72
C ASP A 330 -3.18 -14.15 -3.17
N PHE A 331 -2.64 -13.96 -1.96
CA PHE A 331 -2.45 -12.63 -1.37
C PHE A 331 -1.65 -11.70 -2.30
N GLN A 332 -0.52 -12.18 -2.84
CA GLN A 332 0.32 -11.43 -3.78
C GLN A 332 -0.47 -10.94 -4.99
N GLN A 333 -1.26 -11.83 -5.61
CA GLN A 333 -2.05 -11.50 -6.78
C GLN A 333 -3.14 -10.48 -6.43
N ARG A 334 -3.82 -10.64 -5.29
CA ARG A 334 -4.84 -9.70 -4.82
C ARG A 334 -4.27 -8.32 -4.52
N LEU A 335 -3.11 -8.27 -3.84
CA LEU A 335 -2.42 -7.02 -3.55
C LEU A 335 -1.95 -6.32 -4.83
N ALA A 336 -1.35 -7.06 -5.76
CA ALA A 336 -0.94 -6.51 -7.05
C ALA A 336 -2.12 -5.97 -7.85
N GLY A 337 -3.23 -6.71 -7.90
CA GLY A 337 -4.47 -6.26 -8.53
C GLY A 337 -5.01 -4.97 -7.93
N LEU A 338 -5.06 -4.88 -6.59
CA LEU A 338 -5.51 -3.67 -5.91
C LEU A 338 -4.62 -2.45 -6.20
N VAL A 339 -3.28 -2.62 -6.18
CA VAL A 339 -2.35 -1.53 -6.49
C VAL A 339 -2.46 -1.11 -7.97
N GLN A 340 -2.66 -2.07 -8.88
CA GLN A 340 -2.93 -1.78 -10.30
C GLN A 340 -4.24 -1.00 -10.47
N ASP A 341 -5.31 -1.40 -9.77
CA ASP A 341 -6.60 -0.71 -9.82
C ASP A 341 -6.49 0.72 -9.29
N MET A 342 -5.80 0.92 -8.15
CA MET A 342 -5.50 2.25 -7.62
C MET A 342 -4.72 3.10 -8.63
N TRP A 343 -3.70 2.53 -9.27
CA TRP A 343 -2.91 3.21 -10.29
C TRP A 343 -3.78 3.62 -11.49
N ASN A 344 -4.53 2.69 -12.05
CA ASN A 344 -5.42 2.92 -13.20
C ASN A 344 -6.47 4.00 -12.89
N LEU A 345 -7.03 3.98 -11.68
CA LEU A 345 -7.99 4.99 -11.23
C LEU A 345 -7.32 6.36 -11.07
N SER A 346 -6.11 6.41 -10.51
CA SER A 346 -5.36 7.66 -10.37
C SER A 346 -5.00 8.31 -11.70
N CYS A 347 -4.80 7.51 -12.75
CA CYS A 347 -4.50 7.99 -14.11
C CYS A 347 -5.71 8.58 -14.85
N ARG A 348 -6.92 8.51 -14.27
CA ARG A 348 -8.11 9.13 -14.88
C ARG A 348 -8.03 10.65 -14.78
N ALA A 349 -8.56 11.34 -15.80
CA ALA A 349 -8.51 12.79 -15.89
C ALA A 349 -9.22 13.49 -14.71
N GLU A 350 -10.23 12.83 -14.12
CA GLU A 350 -10.97 13.36 -12.97
C GLU A 350 -10.24 13.22 -11.63
N VAL A 351 -9.12 12.48 -11.59
CA VAL A 351 -8.34 12.23 -10.37
C VAL A 351 -6.99 12.95 -10.45
N LEU A 352 -5.97 12.35 -11.08
CA LEU A 352 -4.65 12.98 -11.27
C LEU A 352 -4.25 13.14 -12.75
N GLY A 353 -4.98 12.52 -13.67
CA GLY A 353 -4.63 12.45 -15.08
C GLY A 353 -3.33 11.69 -15.35
N LYS A 354 -2.92 11.67 -16.63
CA LYS A 354 -1.64 11.13 -17.07
C LYS A 354 -0.65 12.27 -17.30
N PRO A 355 0.68 12.02 -17.22
CA PRO A 355 1.67 13.01 -17.63
C PRO A 355 1.45 13.41 -19.09
N VAL A 356 1.68 14.69 -19.41
CA VAL A 356 1.41 15.26 -20.75
C VAL A 356 2.11 14.48 -21.86
N LEU A 357 3.35 14.05 -21.66
CA LEU A 357 4.08 13.25 -22.66
C LEU A 357 3.43 11.88 -22.91
N VAL A 358 2.79 11.28 -21.90
CA VAL A 358 2.03 10.04 -22.08
C VAL A 358 0.76 10.31 -22.88
N GLU A 359 0.07 11.43 -22.60
CA GLU A 359 -1.10 11.82 -23.40
C GLU A 359 -0.71 12.01 -24.87
N ILE A 360 0.41 12.70 -25.13
CA ILE A 360 0.92 12.91 -26.50
C ILE A 360 1.22 11.58 -27.20
N GLU A 361 1.83 10.61 -26.51
CA GLU A 361 2.03 9.25 -27.05
C GLU A 361 0.72 8.54 -27.37
N GLU A 362 -0.34 8.80 -26.61
CA GLU A 362 -1.68 8.27 -26.84
C GLU A 362 -2.46 9.02 -27.93
N GLY A 363 -1.84 10.05 -28.54
CA GLY A 363 -2.43 10.81 -29.64
C GLY A 363 -3.44 11.88 -29.20
N HIS A 364 -3.33 12.40 -27.97
CA HIS A 364 -4.21 13.46 -27.47
C HIS A 364 -3.55 14.30 -26.37
N VAL A 365 -4.10 15.45 -26.00
CA VAL A 365 -3.72 16.17 -24.75
C VAL A 365 -4.98 16.61 -24.05
N LYS A 366 -5.63 15.67 -23.34
CA LYS A 366 -6.92 15.87 -22.69
C LYS A 366 -6.85 16.94 -21.61
N SER A 367 -5.71 17.01 -20.92
CA SER A 367 -5.39 18.05 -19.95
C SER A 367 -5.52 19.47 -20.52
N LEU A 368 -5.35 19.65 -21.82
CA LEU A 368 -5.50 20.92 -22.55
C LEU A 368 -6.73 20.97 -23.47
N GLY A 369 -7.58 19.94 -23.45
CA GLY A 369 -8.73 19.82 -24.34
C GLY A 369 -8.37 19.62 -25.81
N LEU A 370 -7.15 19.17 -26.13
CA LEU A 370 -6.71 18.90 -27.50
C LEU A 370 -6.98 17.44 -27.84
N GLU A 371 -8.02 17.20 -28.65
CA GLU A 371 -8.40 15.85 -29.10
C GLU A 371 -8.75 15.86 -30.60
N GLY A 372 -8.60 14.71 -31.26
CA GLY A 372 -8.96 14.52 -32.67
C GLY A 372 -8.26 15.52 -33.59
N ALA A 373 -9.02 16.20 -34.45
CA ALA A 373 -8.48 17.11 -35.47
C ALA A 373 -7.66 18.27 -34.89
N ASP A 374 -7.97 18.72 -33.67
CA ASP A 374 -7.23 19.80 -33.01
C ASP A 374 -5.85 19.30 -32.55
N PHE A 375 -5.78 18.04 -32.09
CA PHE A 375 -4.50 17.39 -31.80
C PHE A 375 -3.70 17.15 -33.08
N ASP A 376 -4.32 16.68 -34.17
CA ASP A 376 -3.63 16.46 -35.45
C ASP A 376 -3.02 17.77 -35.97
N GLN A 377 -3.75 18.88 -35.88
CA GLN A 377 -3.25 20.19 -36.26
C GLN A 377 -2.09 20.63 -35.35
N PHE A 378 -2.19 20.40 -34.04
CA PHE A 378 -1.11 20.65 -33.10
C PHE A 378 0.13 19.81 -33.45
N ALA A 379 -0.03 18.49 -33.62
CA ALA A 379 1.03 17.56 -33.94
C ALA A 379 1.75 17.94 -35.25
N ALA A 380 0.99 18.31 -36.29
CA ALA A 380 1.55 18.80 -37.55
C ALA A 380 2.37 20.09 -37.36
N ARG A 381 1.88 21.02 -36.52
CA ARG A 381 2.57 22.28 -36.23
C ARG A 381 3.86 22.08 -35.45
N VAL A 382 3.90 21.12 -34.52
CA VAL A 382 5.09 20.85 -33.70
C VAL A 382 6.02 19.81 -34.31
N GLY A 383 5.75 19.36 -35.54
CA GLY A 383 6.59 18.41 -36.28
C GLY A 383 6.52 16.97 -35.75
N LEU A 384 5.45 16.63 -35.04
CA LEU A 384 5.22 15.28 -34.51
C LEU A 384 4.75 14.31 -35.61
N THR A 385 4.11 14.79 -36.69
CA THR A 385 3.50 13.94 -37.73
C THR A 385 4.45 13.03 -38.53
N GLU A 386 5.76 13.23 -38.50
CA GLU A 386 6.72 12.40 -39.27
C GLU A 386 7.25 11.17 -38.51
N GLY A 387 6.79 10.92 -37.27
CA GLY A 387 7.28 9.80 -36.43
C GLY A 387 6.22 8.84 -35.91
N PHE A 388 4.93 9.09 -36.12
CA PHE A 388 3.86 8.25 -35.55
C PHE A 388 3.49 7.04 -36.41
N ASP A 389 3.80 7.02 -37.71
CA ASP A 389 3.49 5.85 -38.56
C ASP A 389 4.19 4.56 -38.07
N GLU A 390 5.38 4.67 -37.47
CA GLU A 390 6.10 3.52 -36.86
C GLU A 390 5.64 3.23 -35.42
N ILE A 391 5.10 4.24 -34.72
CA ILE A 391 4.61 4.11 -33.33
C ILE A 391 3.18 3.55 -33.33
N GLU A 392 2.35 3.90 -34.32
CA GLU A 392 0.98 3.42 -34.47
C GLU A 392 0.97 1.90 -34.67
N ASP A 393 1.90 1.35 -35.46
CA ASP A 393 2.11 -0.10 -35.58
C ASP A 393 2.51 -0.75 -34.25
N CYS A 394 3.31 -0.07 -33.43
CA CYS A 394 3.77 -0.55 -32.12
C CYS A 394 2.69 -0.43 -31.01
N ILE A 395 1.84 0.61 -31.07
CA ILE A 395 0.68 0.81 -30.20
C ILE A 395 -0.42 -0.19 -30.56
N LEU A 396 -0.69 -0.43 -31.85
CA LEU A 396 -1.61 -1.47 -32.31
C LEU A 396 -1.12 -2.86 -31.92
N GLU A 397 0.20 -3.12 -31.96
CA GLU A 397 0.78 -4.37 -31.48
C GLU A 397 0.70 -4.50 -29.94
N LYS A 398 0.87 -3.41 -29.17
CA LYS A 398 0.65 -3.40 -27.71
C LYS A 398 -0.82 -3.56 -27.33
N ALA A 399 -1.76 -2.95 -28.06
CA ALA A 399 -3.20 -3.12 -27.87
C ALA A 399 -3.66 -4.54 -28.23
N ALA A 400 -3.04 -5.16 -29.24
CA ALA A 400 -3.29 -6.56 -29.62
C ALA A 400 -2.64 -7.58 -28.66
N ARG A 401 -1.58 -7.20 -27.95
CA ARG A 401 -0.89 -8.01 -26.91
C ARG A 401 -1.37 -7.74 -25.48
N GLY A 402 -2.22 -6.72 -25.27
CA GLY A 402 -2.98 -6.59 -24.04
C GLY A 402 -3.79 -7.87 -23.81
N PRO A 403 -4.04 -8.27 -22.55
CA PRO A 403 -4.91 -9.41 -22.31
C PRO A 403 -6.20 -9.15 -23.06
N ALA A 404 -6.59 -10.08 -23.94
CA ALA A 404 -7.92 -10.06 -24.53
C ALA A 404 -8.87 -9.74 -23.37
N ILE A 405 -9.56 -8.61 -23.45
CA ILE A 405 -10.70 -8.29 -22.59
C ILE A 405 -11.79 -9.28 -23.01
N GLY A 406 -11.52 -10.54 -22.70
CA GLY A 406 -12.38 -11.69 -22.82
C GLY A 406 -13.15 -11.72 -21.53
N ARG A 407 -14.37 -11.18 -21.62
CA ARG A 407 -15.35 -11.05 -20.54
C ARG A 407 -14.97 -10.01 -19.50
N GLU A 408 -15.53 -8.82 -19.69
CA GLU A 408 -16.43 -8.30 -18.67
C GLU A 408 -17.30 -9.45 -18.14
N GLN A 409 -16.81 -10.19 -17.14
CA GLN A 409 -17.69 -10.55 -16.06
C GLN A 409 -18.06 -9.21 -15.48
N SER A 410 -19.21 -8.71 -15.94
CA SER A 410 -19.77 -7.43 -15.53
C SER A 410 -19.51 -7.25 -14.05
N LEU A 411 -19.00 -6.10 -13.62
CA LEU A 411 -18.96 -5.71 -12.21
C LEU A 411 -20.30 -6.02 -11.49
N LYS A 412 -21.41 -6.07 -12.25
CA LYS A 412 -22.71 -6.57 -11.85
C LYS A 412 -22.72 -8.03 -11.37
N GLY A 413 -21.99 -8.93 -12.00
CA GLY A 413 -21.84 -10.34 -11.59
C GLY A 413 -21.02 -10.50 -10.31
N THR A 414 -19.96 -9.70 -10.14
CA THR A 414 -19.20 -9.65 -8.87
C THR A 414 -20.06 -9.06 -7.74
N TYR A 415 -20.84 -8.03 -8.05
CA TYR A 415 -21.80 -7.41 -7.15
C TYR A 415 -22.98 -8.33 -6.79
N GLU A 416 -23.51 -9.10 -7.76
CA GLU A 416 -24.55 -10.10 -7.53
C GLU A 416 -24.04 -11.28 -6.70
N TYR A 417 -22.79 -11.70 -6.89
CA TYR A 417 -22.13 -12.70 -6.05
C TYR A 417 -21.89 -12.19 -4.62
N GLN A 418 -21.49 -10.93 -4.45
CA GLN A 418 -21.36 -10.29 -3.14
C GLN A 418 -22.72 -10.14 -2.43
N ARG A 419 -23.76 -9.69 -3.14
CA ARG A 419 -25.14 -9.61 -2.61
C ARG A 419 -25.66 -10.99 -2.18
N GLU A 420 -25.35 -12.04 -2.93
CA GLU A 420 -25.72 -13.42 -2.59
C GLU A 420 -24.93 -13.96 -1.37
N ARG A 421 -23.65 -13.58 -1.23
CA ARG A 421 -22.83 -13.88 -0.04
C ARG A 421 -23.36 -13.19 1.22
N GLU A 422 -23.78 -11.93 1.11
CA GLU A 422 -24.42 -11.18 2.21
C GLU A 422 -25.78 -11.76 2.60
N ARG A 423 -26.61 -12.12 1.61
CA ARG A 423 -27.89 -12.80 1.84
C ARG A 423 -27.70 -14.10 2.63
N ARG A 424 -26.68 -14.89 2.30
CA ARG A 424 -26.36 -16.12 3.05
C ARG A 424 -25.82 -15.86 4.46
N ARG A 425 -25.11 -14.76 4.69
CA ARG A 425 -24.69 -14.35 6.05
C ARG A 425 -25.88 -13.94 6.91
N GLN A 426 -26.85 -13.21 6.34
CA GLN A 426 -28.07 -12.81 7.03
C GLN A 426 -29.00 -14.01 7.29
N GLU A 427 -29.18 -14.91 6.32
CA GLU A 427 -29.99 -16.13 6.47
C GLU A 427 -29.35 -17.13 7.46
N GLY A 428 -28.02 -17.20 7.52
CA GLY A 428 -27.29 -18.04 8.48
C GLY A 428 -27.28 -17.53 9.93
N GLY A 429 -27.42 -16.22 10.14
CA GLY A 429 -27.52 -15.61 11.46
C GLY A 429 -28.86 -15.86 12.17
N ILE A 430 -29.94 -16.07 11.41
CA ILE A 430 -31.29 -16.29 11.96
C ILE A 430 -31.48 -17.76 12.39
N ALA A 431 -30.75 -18.71 11.80
CA ALA A 431 -30.91 -20.13 12.10
C ALA A 431 -30.21 -20.61 13.39
N ASN A 432 -29.30 -19.81 13.96
CA ASN A 432 -28.56 -20.15 15.19
C ASN A 432 -29.07 -19.39 16.43
N GLY A 433 -30.20 -18.68 16.32
CA GLY A 433 -30.80 -17.89 17.40
C GLY A 433 -32.19 -18.36 17.85
N ALA A 434 -32.62 -19.57 17.49
CA ALA A 434 -33.90 -20.17 17.90
C ALA A 434 -33.69 -21.46 18.70
#